data_AF-A0A6T9FZC6-F1
#
_entry.id   AF-A0A6T9FZC6-F1
#
_cell.length_a   1.000
_cell.length_b   1.000
_cell.length_c   1.000
_cell.angle_alpha   90.00
_cell.angle_beta   90.00
_cell.angle_gamma   90.00
#
_symmetry.space_group_name_H-M   'P 1'
#
loop_
_entity.id
_entity.type
_entity.pdbx_description
1 polymer ?
#
loop_
_entity_poly.entity_id
_entity_poly.type
_entity_poly.pdbx_seq_one_letter_code
_entity_poly.pdbx_strand_id
1 'polypeptide(L)'
;MKDPSDAAGDNYCGIRTPQGGIGNQTCTEIDLMEANTKAFQSTLYGRHGLIDTSRPFNVSASFDAAGAMRVTLEQGGVRINNFNSSSASNPNANRPSFPTPTGVPPASLSRTAHAMARGMVLVMSLWGGFDKLQNWLNGPCDAPYEPCPWPPDNQTMRLSGLQLLPNRNRTLPAWGVGAQPSGGSQLS
;
A
#
# COMPACT_ATOMS: atom_id res chain seq x y z
N MET A 1 -9.18 0.44 -16.30
CA MET A 1 -8.57 1.64 -15.70
C MET A 1 -7.10 1.34 -15.58
N LYS A 2 -6.26 2.11 -16.29
CA LYS A 2 -4.81 2.12 -16.11
C LYS A 2 -4.51 2.53 -14.66
N ASP A 3 -3.28 2.30 -14.20
CA ASP A 3 -2.71 2.96 -13.04
C ASP A 3 -3.32 4.39 -12.92
N PRO A 4 -3.69 4.92 -11.74
CA PRO A 4 -4.37 6.22 -11.64
C PRO A 4 -3.69 7.36 -12.43
N SER A 5 -2.46 7.15 -12.90
CA SER A 5 -1.79 7.86 -13.99
C SER A 5 -2.61 8.15 -15.26
N ASP A 6 -3.83 7.61 -15.39
CA ASP A 6 -4.76 7.84 -16.50
C ASP A 6 -6.05 8.57 -16.20
N ALA A 7 -6.40 8.71 -14.92
CA ALA A 7 -7.53 9.54 -14.55
C ALA A 7 -7.03 10.98 -14.53
N ALA A 8 -7.80 11.91 -15.11
CA ALA A 8 -7.50 13.32 -15.30
C ALA A 8 -7.35 14.16 -14.00
N GLY A 9 -6.73 13.61 -12.96
CA GLY A 9 -6.36 14.32 -11.74
C GLY A 9 -4.94 14.83 -11.83
N ASP A 10 -4.76 16.15 -11.91
CA ASP A 10 -3.45 16.79 -11.87
C ASP A 10 -2.64 16.29 -10.65
N ASN A 11 -1.37 15.92 -10.88
CA ASN A 11 -0.36 15.54 -9.86
C ASN A 11 -0.39 14.10 -9.30
N TYR A 12 -1.02 13.13 -9.95
CA TYR A 12 -0.78 11.73 -9.58
C TYR A 12 0.62 11.25 -10.00
N CYS A 13 1.30 10.53 -9.11
CA CYS A 13 2.58 9.86 -9.35
C CYS A 13 2.65 8.52 -8.57
N GLY A 14 3.53 7.62 -9.01
CA GLY A 14 3.83 6.31 -8.44
C GLY A 14 5.27 5.88 -8.77
N ILE A 15 5.61 4.60 -8.53
CA ILE A 15 7.00 4.10 -8.68
C ILE A 15 7.35 3.65 -10.11
N ARG A 16 6.35 3.39 -10.97
CA ARG A 16 6.61 2.90 -12.34
C ARG A 16 7.20 4.02 -13.21
N THR A 17 8.16 3.69 -14.07
CA THR A 17 8.63 4.60 -15.13
C THR A 17 8.63 3.89 -16.48
N PRO A 18 8.28 4.56 -17.59
CA PRO A 18 7.86 5.97 -17.68
C PRO A 18 6.38 6.23 -17.35
N GLN A 19 5.58 5.22 -16.99
CA GLN A 19 4.11 5.34 -16.86
C GLN A 19 3.58 5.74 -15.47
N GLY A 20 4.43 5.90 -14.45
CA GLY A 20 3.97 6.07 -13.06
C GLY A 20 3.60 7.50 -12.71
N GLY A 21 2.84 8.17 -13.58
CA GLY A 21 2.26 9.47 -13.26
C GLY A 21 2.05 10.39 -14.45
N ILE A 22 1.24 11.42 -14.24
CA ILE A 22 1.10 12.51 -15.20
C ILE A 22 2.46 13.22 -15.34
N GLY A 23 2.94 13.37 -16.57
CA GLY A 23 4.20 14.07 -16.86
C GLY A 23 5.48 13.29 -16.52
N ASN A 24 5.44 11.96 -16.45
CA ASN A 24 6.59 11.09 -16.14
C ASN A 24 7.21 11.34 -14.74
N GLN A 25 6.43 11.92 -13.81
CA GLN A 25 6.91 12.15 -12.46
C GLN A 25 6.91 10.85 -11.67
N THR A 26 7.99 10.61 -10.91
CA THR A 26 8.06 9.50 -9.95
C THR A 26 7.95 10.02 -8.54
N CYS A 27 7.33 9.23 -7.68
CA CYS A 27 7.34 9.51 -6.25
C CYS A 27 7.39 8.23 -5.42
N THR A 28 7.54 8.39 -4.11
CA THR A 28 7.48 7.26 -3.19
C THR A 28 6.06 6.75 -3.11
N GLU A 29 5.89 5.50 -3.49
CA GLU A 29 4.64 4.74 -3.40
C GLU A 29 4.74 3.72 -2.26
N ILE A 30 3.62 3.50 -1.57
CA ILE A 30 3.50 2.47 -0.53
C ILE A 30 2.16 1.78 -0.72
N ASP A 31 2.21 0.55 -1.20
CA ASP A 31 1.04 -0.29 -1.39
C ASP A 31 0.63 -0.93 -0.05
N LEU A 32 -0.39 -0.37 0.60
CA LEU A 32 -0.94 -0.96 1.82
C LEU A 32 -1.65 -2.29 1.55
N MET A 33 -2.29 -2.39 0.38
CA MET A 33 -3.07 -3.54 -0.07
C MET A 33 -3.17 -3.55 -1.59
N GLU A 34 -2.63 -4.59 -2.22
CA GLU A 34 -2.97 -5.00 -3.58
C GLU A 34 -3.50 -6.43 -3.48
N ALA A 35 -4.78 -6.62 -3.78
CA ALA A 35 -5.46 -7.88 -3.55
C ALA A 35 -6.73 -8.02 -4.40
N ASN A 36 -7.23 -9.25 -4.47
CA ASN A 36 -8.58 -9.60 -4.92
C ASN A 36 -9.13 -10.70 -4.00
N THR A 37 -10.18 -11.42 -4.39
CA THR A 37 -10.76 -12.48 -3.53
C THR A 37 -9.92 -13.76 -3.46
N LYS A 38 -8.89 -13.89 -4.29
CA LYS A 38 -8.04 -15.09 -4.43
C LYS A 38 -6.64 -14.89 -3.88
N ALA A 39 -6.09 -13.69 -4.04
CA ALA A 39 -4.77 -13.38 -3.54
C ALA A 39 -4.75 -12.02 -2.83
N PHE A 40 -4.03 -12.04 -1.72
CA PHE A 40 -3.31 -10.92 -1.15
C PHE A 40 -1.84 -11.34 -1.27
N GLN A 41 -0.86 -10.49 -1.02
CA GLN A 41 0.55 -10.91 -0.84
C GLN A 41 0.79 -11.89 0.35
N SER A 42 -0.06 -12.91 0.58
CA SER A 42 0.05 -13.98 1.58
C SER A 42 -0.73 -15.22 1.15
N THR A 43 -0.23 -16.41 1.49
CA THR A 43 -0.87 -17.72 1.21
C THR A 43 -1.99 -18.09 2.19
N LEU A 44 -2.19 -17.32 3.26
CA LEU A 44 -3.20 -17.59 4.31
C LEU A 44 -4.56 -16.91 4.05
N TYR A 45 -4.72 -16.35 2.86
CA TYR A 45 -5.81 -15.52 2.43
C TYR A 45 -6.53 -16.16 1.23
N GLY A 46 -7.86 -16.18 1.24
CA GLY A 46 -8.65 -16.67 0.11
C GLY A 46 -10.02 -17.17 0.54
N ARG A 47 -10.84 -17.60 -0.42
CA ARG A 47 -12.15 -18.18 -0.11
C ARG A 47 -11.95 -19.44 0.74
N HIS A 48 -12.57 -19.49 1.92
CA HIS A 48 -12.38 -20.56 2.93
C HIS A 48 -10.95 -20.66 3.52
N GLY A 49 -10.11 -19.63 3.35
CA GLY A 49 -8.81 -19.54 4.01
C GLY A 49 -8.92 -19.17 5.49
N LEU A 50 -7.76 -18.99 6.17
CA LEU A 50 -7.73 -18.47 7.54
C LEU A 50 -8.36 -17.07 7.62
N ILE A 51 -8.12 -16.26 6.59
CA ILE A 51 -8.93 -15.09 6.27
C ILE A 51 -9.80 -15.46 5.07
N ASP A 52 -11.09 -15.67 5.33
CA ASP A 52 -12.09 -16.05 4.34
C ASP A 52 -12.65 -14.82 3.63
N THR A 53 -12.25 -14.65 2.37
CA THR A 53 -12.61 -13.49 1.53
C THR A 53 -14.08 -13.43 1.12
N SER A 54 -14.87 -14.47 1.41
CA SER A 54 -16.33 -14.43 1.22
C SER A 54 -17.06 -13.64 2.30
N ARG A 55 -16.35 -13.23 3.37
CA ARG A 55 -16.88 -12.44 4.48
C ARG A 55 -15.99 -11.21 4.72
N PRO A 56 -16.53 -10.10 5.28
CA PRO A 56 -15.71 -8.95 5.65
C PRO A 56 -14.59 -9.33 6.62
N PHE A 57 -13.47 -8.62 6.52
CA PHE A 57 -12.32 -8.73 7.41
C PHE A 57 -11.67 -7.36 7.59
N ASN A 58 -10.89 -7.20 8.66
CA ASN A 58 -10.18 -5.96 8.95
C ASN A 58 -8.76 -6.02 8.36
N VAL A 59 -8.34 -4.91 7.78
CA VAL A 59 -6.95 -4.67 7.36
C VAL A 59 -6.39 -3.55 8.24
N SER A 60 -5.22 -3.75 8.82
CA SER A 60 -4.51 -2.70 9.55
C SER A 60 -3.08 -2.60 9.05
N ALA A 61 -2.69 -1.40 8.66
CA ALA A 61 -1.32 -1.08 8.30
C ALA A 61 -0.73 -0.13 9.35
N SER A 62 0.52 -0.38 9.73
CA SER A 62 1.26 0.46 10.69
C SER A 62 2.70 0.66 10.23
N PHE A 63 3.26 1.80 10.61
CA PHE A 63 4.64 2.18 10.31
C PHE A 63 5.35 2.55 11.61
N ASP A 64 6.53 1.98 11.85
CA ASP A 64 7.38 2.41 12.94
C ASP A 64 8.16 3.70 12.58
N ALA A 65 8.94 4.21 13.53
CA ALA A 65 9.72 5.44 13.34
C ALA A 65 10.82 5.30 12.28
N ALA A 66 11.30 4.08 12.01
CA ALA A 66 12.27 3.79 10.97
C ALA A 66 11.62 3.65 9.58
N GLY A 67 10.29 3.58 9.50
CA GLY A 67 9.53 3.40 8.27
C GLY A 67 9.23 1.94 7.95
N ALA A 68 9.46 1.01 8.88
CA ALA A 68 9.10 -0.39 8.68
C ALA A 68 7.58 -0.55 8.73
N MET A 69 7.05 -1.18 7.68
CA MET A 69 5.63 -1.42 7.52
C MET A 69 5.26 -2.79 8.09
N ARG A 70 4.10 -2.84 8.74
CA ARG A 70 3.40 -4.08 9.09
C ARG A 70 1.97 -4.00 8.60
N VAL A 71 1.52 -5.05 7.90
CA VAL A 71 0.12 -5.23 7.52
C VAL A 71 -0.42 -6.46 8.23
N THR A 72 -1.54 -6.31 8.92
CA THR A 72 -2.25 -7.41 9.59
C THR A 72 -3.66 -7.55 9.04
N LEU A 73 -4.11 -8.80 8.89
CA LEU A 73 -5.48 -9.13 8.55
C LEU A 73 -6.15 -9.78 9.75
N GLU A 74 -7.41 -9.44 10.01
CA GLU A 74 -8.17 -9.98 11.14
C GLU A 74 -9.61 -10.33 10.76
N GLN A 75 -10.04 -11.53 11.14
CA GLN A 75 -11.40 -12.02 10.91
C GLN A 75 -11.81 -13.03 11.99
N GLY A 76 -12.95 -12.82 12.64
CA GLY A 76 -13.50 -13.81 13.59
C GLY A 76 -12.56 -14.19 14.74
N GLY A 77 -11.74 -13.25 15.23
CA GLY A 77 -10.74 -13.50 16.28
C GLY A 77 -9.41 -14.06 15.80
N VAL A 78 -9.29 -14.44 14.51
CA VAL A 78 -8.03 -14.81 13.88
C VAL A 78 -7.31 -13.54 13.44
N ARG A 79 -6.02 -13.40 13.76
CA ARG A 79 -5.16 -12.32 13.28
C ARG A 79 -3.89 -12.89 12.65
N ILE A 80 -3.58 -12.47 11.43
CA ILE A 80 -2.37 -12.87 10.71
C ILE A 80 -1.50 -11.66 10.35
N ASN A 81 -0.18 -11.84 10.44
CA ASN A 81 0.79 -10.88 9.93
C ASN A 81 0.97 -11.12 8.43
N ASN A 82 0.29 -10.32 7.61
CA ASN A 82 0.29 -10.47 6.17
C ASN A 82 1.58 -9.92 5.54
N PHE A 83 2.09 -8.80 6.05
CA PHE A 83 3.37 -8.24 5.62
C PHE A 83 4.26 -7.93 6.83
N ASN A 84 5.53 -8.31 6.72
CA ASN A 84 6.57 -7.99 7.69
C ASN A 84 7.86 -7.56 6.95
N SER A 85 8.28 -6.30 7.16
CA SER A 85 9.50 -5.77 6.55
C SER A 85 10.76 -6.60 6.82
N SER A 86 10.87 -7.33 7.94
CA SER A 86 12.07 -8.13 8.26
C SER A 86 12.19 -9.41 7.43
N SER A 87 11.08 -9.89 6.86
CA SER A 87 11.01 -11.12 6.07
C SER A 87 10.43 -10.87 4.68
N ALA A 88 10.26 -9.61 4.29
CA ALA A 88 9.85 -9.26 2.94
C ALA A 88 10.99 -9.57 1.97
N SER A 89 10.65 -10.03 0.78
CA SER A 89 11.62 -10.20 -0.30
C SER A 89 10.87 -9.99 -1.60
N ASN A 90 11.53 -9.40 -2.58
CA ASN A 90 11.09 -9.49 -3.95
C ASN A 90 11.89 -10.64 -4.57
N PRO A 91 11.38 -11.88 -4.53
CA PRO A 91 12.03 -12.95 -5.26
C PRO A 91 11.96 -12.55 -6.72
N ASN A 92 13.06 -12.04 -7.27
CA ASN A 92 13.18 -11.85 -8.71
C ASN A 92 12.77 -13.18 -9.34
N ALA A 93 11.63 -13.20 -10.05
CA ALA A 93 10.96 -14.40 -10.56
C ALA A 93 11.80 -15.22 -11.56
N ASN A 94 13.06 -14.82 -11.77
CA ASN A 94 14.03 -15.41 -12.70
C ASN A 94 15.16 -16.17 -11.97
N ARG A 95 15.00 -16.54 -10.69
CA ARG A 95 15.98 -17.41 -9.98
C ARG A 95 15.36 -18.77 -9.60
N PRO A 96 16.05 -19.88 -9.88
CA PRO A 96 15.53 -21.25 -9.67
C PRO A 96 15.37 -21.65 -8.19
N SER A 97 15.83 -20.82 -7.25
CA SER A 97 15.53 -20.95 -5.83
C SER A 97 14.88 -19.66 -5.35
N PHE A 98 13.77 -19.78 -4.61
CA PHE A 98 13.25 -18.66 -3.84
C PHE A 98 14.36 -18.22 -2.88
N PRO A 99 14.96 -17.02 -3.06
CA PRO A 99 16.03 -16.60 -2.17
C PRO A 99 15.49 -16.52 -0.75
N THR A 100 16.33 -16.88 0.23
CA THR A 100 16.05 -16.61 1.65
C THR A 100 15.55 -15.17 1.78
N PRO A 101 14.41 -14.92 2.45
CA PRO A 101 13.89 -13.57 2.53
C PRO A 101 14.92 -12.63 3.15
N THR A 102 15.26 -11.56 2.44
CA THR A 102 16.34 -10.64 2.83
C THR A 102 15.85 -9.46 3.68
N GLY A 103 14.53 -9.30 3.81
CA GLY A 103 13.92 -8.10 4.35
C GLY A 103 13.96 -6.90 3.39
N VAL A 104 13.29 -5.83 3.80
CA VAL A 104 13.37 -4.52 3.16
C VAL A 104 14.72 -3.86 3.52
N PRO A 105 15.51 -3.38 2.53
CA PRO A 105 16.78 -2.73 2.81
C PRO A 105 16.64 -1.49 3.72
N PRO A 106 17.59 -1.20 4.63
CA PRO A 106 17.52 -0.03 5.51
C PRO A 106 17.34 1.31 4.79
N ALA A 107 17.94 1.47 3.60
CA ALA A 107 17.78 2.67 2.79
C ALA A 107 16.33 2.88 2.32
N SER A 108 15.59 1.79 2.05
CA SER A 108 14.18 1.85 1.68
C SER A 108 13.31 2.21 2.87
N LEU A 109 13.60 1.67 4.06
CA LEU A 109 12.91 2.04 5.31
C LEU A 109 13.04 3.56 5.56
N SER A 110 14.26 4.10 5.46
CA SER A 110 14.50 5.53 5.62
C SER A 110 13.73 6.39 4.59
N ARG A 111 13.60 5.94 3.34
CA ARG A 111 12.78 6.63 2.33
C ARG A 111 11.31 6.62 2.69
N THR A 112 10.79 5.49 3.17
CA THR A 112 9.41 5.37 3.67
C THR A 112 9.16 6.31 4.84
N ALA A 113 10.03 6.33 5.85
CA ALA A 113 9.91 7.23 6.99
C ALA A 113 9.90 8.71 6.56
N HIS A 114 10.79 9.08 5.63
CA HIS A 114 10.87 10.44 5.13
C HIS A 114 9.63 10.83 4.30
N ALA A 115 9.12 9.94 3.44
CA ALA A 115 7.90 10.18 2.67
C ALA A 115 6.68 10.37 3.58
N MET A 116 6.46 9.46 4.54
CA MET A 116 5.38 9.57 5.52
C MET A 116 5.48 10.86 6.35
N ALA A 117 6.70 11.30 6.69
CA ALA A 117 6.93 12.53 7.45
C ALA A 117 6.54 13.80 6.70
N ARG A 118 6.61 13.79 5.35
CA ARG A 118 6.23 14.94 4.50
C ARG A 118 4.74 14.95 4.16
N GLY A 119 4.00 13.92 4.57
CA GLY A 119 2.63 13.70 4.14
C GLY A 119 2.57 12.91 2.84
N MET A 120 1.60 12.00 2.77
CA MET A 120 1.30 11.20 1.59
C MET A 120 -0.19 11.27 1.33
N VAL A 121 -0.59 11.04 0.08
CA VAL A 121 -1.99 10.99 -0.34
C VAL A 121 -2.45 9.54 -0.27
N LEU A 122 -3.59 9.29 0.39
CA LEU A 122 -4.24 7.98 0.33
C LEU A 122 -4.95 7.84 -1.01
N VAL A 123 -4.61 6.78 -1.75
CA VAL A 123 -5.24 6.44 -3.02
C VAL A 123 -5.97 5.11 -2.87
N MET A 124 -7.16 5.03 -3.43
CA MET A 124 -7.96 3.81 -3.49
C MET A 124 -8.41 3.60 -4.93
N SER A 125 -8.14 2.43 -5.48
CA SER A 125 -8.49 2.10 -6.85
C SER A 125 -8.95 0.65 -6.96
N LEU A 126 -9.80 0.38 -7.94
CA LEU A 126 -10.21 -0.97 -8.34
C LEU A 126 -9.97 -1.10 -9.83
N TRP A 127 -9.20 -2.12 -10.22
CA TRP A 127 -8.73 -2.25 -11.60
C TRP A 127 -8.59 -3.72 -12.03
N GLY A 128 -8.56 -3.92 -13.35
CA GLY A 128 -8.20 -5.17 -13.99
C GLY A 128 -8.71 -5.33 -15.42
N GLY A 129 -8.74 -6.55 -15.95
CA GLY A 129 -9.08 -6.82 -17.35
C GLY A 129 -7.91 -6.66 -18.34
N PHE A 130 -6.67 -6.89 -17.90
CA PHE A 130 -5.48 -6.82 -18.77
C PHE A 130 -5.12 -8.20 -19.36
N ASP A 131 -4.59 -8.16 -20.58
CA ASP A 131 -3.99 -9.25 -21.38
C ASP A 131 -2.86 -10.01 -20.68
N LYS A 132 -2.23 -9.38 -19.69
CA LYS A 132 -1.34 -10.03 -18.74
C LYS A 132 -2.11 -10.18 -17.44
N LEU A 133 -2.70 -11.37 -17.28
CA LEU A 133 -3.18 -11.90 -16.01
C LEU A 133 -2.25 -11.42 -14.91
N GLN A 134 -2.80 -10.90 -13.81
CA GLN A 134 -2.06 -10.41 -12.64
C GLN A 134 -1.30 -11.56 -11.96
N ASN A 135 -0.55 -12.38 -12.69
CA ASN A 135 0.17 -13.57 -12.26
C ASN A 135 1.24 -13.23 -11.22
N TRP A 136 1.73 -11.99 -11.24
CA TRP A 136 2.59 -11.48 -10.18
C TRP A 136 1.85 -11.38 -8.83
N LEU A 137 0.52 -11.21 -8.85
CA LEU A 137 -0.35 -11.16 -7.67
C LEU A 137 -1.02 -12.53 -7.39
N ASN A 138 -1.55 -13.19 -8.42
CA ASN A 138 -2.39 -14.40 -8.32
C ASN A 138 -1.67 -15.70 -8.69
N GLY A 139 -0.39 -15.63 -9.08
CA GLY A 139 0.36 -16.77 -9.61
C GLY A 139 -0.01 -17.15 -11.06
N PRO A 140 0.79 -18.00 -11.71
CA PRO A 140 0.42 -18.59 -12.99
C PRO A 140 -0.80 -19.51 -12.83
N CYS A 141 -1.63 -19.61 -13.88
CA CYS A 141 -2.84 -20.44 -13.92
C CYS A 141 -2.58 -21.97 -13.91
N ASP A 142 -1.35 -22.39 -13.63
CA ASP A 142 -0.90 -23.79 -13.65
C ASP A 142 -1.00 -24.47 -12.28
N ALA A 143 -1.55 -23.78 -11.27
CA ALA A 143 -2.00 -24.43 -10.04
C ALA A 143 -3.18 -25.37 -10.35
N PRO A 144 -3.43 -26.45 -9.58
CA PRO A 144 -4.48 -27.45 -9.86
C PRO A 144 -5.93 -26.93 -9.76
N TYR A 145 -6.13 -25.62 -9.70
CA TYR A 145 -7.40 -24.94 -9.67
C TYR A 145 -7.57 -24.22 -11.01
N GLU A 146 -8.72 -24.41 -11.67
CA GLU A 146 -9.03 -23.85 -13.00
C GLU A 146 -8.45 -22.44 -13.23
N PRO A 147 -7.98 -22.14 -14.47
CA PRO A 147 -7.55 -20.79 -14.84
C PRO A 147 -8.59 -19.81 -14.37
N CYS A 148 -8.23 -18.87 -13.49
CA CYS A 148 -9.22 -17.96 -12.92
C CYS A 148 -9.85 -17.18 -14.08
N PRO A 149 -11.12 -17.44 -14.48
CA PRO A 149 -11.78 -16.50 -15.36
C PRO A 149 -11.77 -15.17 -14.62
N TRP A 150 -11.46 -14.10 -15.35
CA TRP A 150 -11.59 -12.75 -14.81
C TRP A 150 -12.96 -12.66 -14.14
N PRO A 151 -13.07 -12.25 -12.86
CA PRO A 151 -14.38 -12.12 -12.25
C PRO A 151 -15.19 -11.16 -13.13
N PRO A 152 -16.49 -11.43 -13.34
CA PRO A 152 -17.33 -10.62 -14.23
C PRO A 152 -17.18 -9.14 -13.90
N ASP A 153 -17.41 -8.28 -14.91
CA ASP A 153 -17.12 -6.83 -14.95
C ASP A 153 -17.65 -5.97 -13.76
N ASN A 154 -18.36 -6.58 -12.82
CA ASN A 154 -18.92 -5.97 -11.62
C ASN A 154 -18.24 -6.47 -10.34
N GLN A 155 -16.95 -6.17 -10.17
CA GLN A 155 -16.34 -6.24 -8.85
C GLN A 155 -16.67 -4.98 -8.05
N THR A 156 -17.05 -5.15 -6.78
CA THR A 156 -17.30 -4.05 -5.85
C THR A 156 -16.42 -4.24 -4.63
N MET A 157 -15.64 -3.22 -4.29
CA MET A 157 -14.97 -3.11 -3.01
C MET A 157 -15.84 -2.29 -2.07
N ARG A 158 -16.27 -2.88 -0.95
CA ARG A 158 -17.04 -2.18 0.07
C ARG A 158 -16.18 -1.94 1.30
N LEU A 159 -16.03 -0.67 1.67
CA LEU A 159 -15.43 -0.24 2.92
C LEU A 159 -16.53 0.05 3.92
N SER A 160 -16.45 -0.57 5.10
CA SER A 160 -17.34 -0.26 6.23
C SER A 160 -16.77 0.87 7.11
N GLY A 161 -15.47 1.11 7.07
CA GLY A 161 -14.81 2.18 7.81
C GLY A 161 -13.37 2.39 7.37
N LEU A 162 -12.88 3.61 7.59
CA LEU A 162 -11.49 4.01 7.41
C LEU A 162 -11.09 4.85 8.62
N GLN A 163 -9.97 4.50 9.25
CA GLN A 163 -9.44 5.24 10.38
C GLN A 163 -7.95 5.50 10.16
N LEU A 164 -7.55 6.77 10.28
CA LEU A 164 -6.15 7.19 10.27
C LEU A 164 -5.80 7.67 11.68
N LEU A 165 -4.87 6.98 12.34
CA LEU A 165 -4.42 7.34 13.68
C LEU A 165 -3.02 7.97 13.58
N PRO A 166 -2.79 9.14 14.20
CA PRO A 166 -1.46 9.70 14.28
C PRO A 166 -0.54 8.77 15.06
N ASN A 167 0.71 8.66 14.63
CA ASN A 167 1.73 7.98 15.41
C ASN A 167 2.00 8.81 16.68
N ARG A 168 1.45 8.37 17.81
CA ARG A 168 1.50 9.10 19.10
C ARG A 168 2.92 9.27 19.66
N ASN A 169 3.93 8.66 19.04
CA ASN A 169 5.34 8.83 19.41
C ASN A 169 6.03 10.03 18.74
N ARG A 170 5.32 10.85 17.95
CA ARG A 170 5.82 12.17 17.55
C ARG A 170 5.30 13.25 18.48
N THR A 171 6.13 13.70 19.41
CA THR A 171 6.12 15.10 19.83
C THR A 171 6.40 15.92 18.57
N LEU A 172 5.36 16.56 18.02
CA LEU A 172 5.58 17.57 16.99
C LEU A 172 6.43 18.69 17.61
N PRO A 173 7.47 19.21 16.94
CA PRO A 173 8.08 20.45 17.39
C PRO A 173 6.97 21.50 17.42
N ALA A 174 6.86 22.20 18.56
CA ALA A 174 5.94 23.31 18.71
C ALA A 174 6.22 24.28 17.57
N TRP A 175 5.24 24.43 16.66
CA TRP A 175 5.26 25.53 15.73
C TRP A 175 5.28 26.80 16.59
N GLY A 176 6.41 27.48 16.59
CA GLY A 176 6.58 28.75 17.27
C GLY A 176 5.46 29.67 16.86
N VAL A 177 4.70 30.13 17.86
CA VAL A 177 3.75 31.21 17.70
C VAL A 177 4.50 32.33 16.99
N GLY A 178 4.08 32.64 15.77
CA GLY A 178 4.67 33.71 14.98
C GLY A 178 4.69 34.98 15.83
N ALA A 179 5.88 35.54 16.01
CA ALA A 179 6.02 36.88 16.55
C ALA A 179 5.20 37.82 15.67
N GLN A 180 4.15 38.37 16.28
CA GLN A 180 3.29 39.38 15.69
C GLN A 180 4.17 40.64 15.44
N PRO A 181 4.25 41.17 14.21
CA PRO A 181 4.94 42.43 13.98
C PRO A 181 4.14 43.53 14.67
N SER A 182 4.73 44.15 15.70
CA SER A 182 4.19 45.32 16.36
C SER A 182 4.25 46.52 15.39
N GLY A 183 3.20 46.70 14.61
CA GLY A 183 2.88 47.96 13.96
C GLY A 183 2.29 48.91 15.00
N GLY A 184 3.04 49.95 15.36
CA GLY A 184 2.61 51.04 16.23
C GLY A 184 3.28 52.33 15.81
N SER A 185 2.58 53.09 14.98
CA SER A 185 2.90 54.46 14.55
C SER A 185 3.01 55.41 15.75
N GLN A 186 4.01 56.29 15.79
CA GLN A 186 3.86 57.60 16.40
C GLN A 186 4.48 58.70 15.54
N LEU A 187 3.62 59.66 15.27
CA LEU A 187 3.85 60.99 14.74
C LEU A 187 4.73 61.80 15.70
N SER A 188 5.69 62.51 15.13
CA SER A 188 6.00 63.93 15.40
C SER A 188 7.06 64.40 14.41
#